data_AF-A0A9D6JM72-F1
#
_entry.id   AF-A0A9D6JM72-F1
#
_cell.length_a   1.000
_cell.length_b   1.000
_cell.length_c   1.000
_cell.angle_alpha   90.00
_cell.angle_beta   90.00
_cell.angle_gamma   90.00
#
_symmetry.space_group_name_H-M   'P 1'
#
loop_
_entity.id
_entity.type
_entity.pdbx_description
1 polymer ?
#
loop_
_entity_poly.entity_id
_entity_poly.type
_entity_poly.pdbx_seq_one_letter_code
_entity_poly.pdbx_strand_id
1 'polypeptide(L)'
;MSALLQPRIVIGTTTIIILLILFSLGQEMSRRWQVERAVAQLEVEAGTLKKSVTELENLNQYFKTSDFQERLAREKLNYRAPGEEVVLVPEDSQVDEDVVGSQLIDRALVVPTPLKWWNAFFGASLSST
;
A
#
# COMPACT_ATOMS: atom_id res chain seq x y z
N MET A 1 -3.35 74.45 -27.01
CA MET A 1 -2.73 73.10 -27.11
C MET A 1 -1.55 72.91 -26.14
N SER A 2 -1.63 73.41 -24.90
CA SER A 2 -0.57 73.22 -23.88
C SER A 2 -1.06 72.50 -22.62
N ALA A 3 -2.38 72.39 -22.41
CA ALA A 3 -2.97 71.70 -21.27
C ALA A 3 -2.74 70.17 -21.31
N LEU A 4 -2.62 69.58 -22.51
CA LEU A 4 -2.40 68.14 -22.70
C LEU A 4 -1.00 67.66 -22.25
N LEU A 5 -0.02 68.57 -22.14
CA LEU A 5 1.37 68.27 -21.78
C LEU A 5 1.73 68.72 -20.36
N GLN A 6 0.74 69.02 -19.51
CA GLN A 6 1.01 69.28 -18.10
C GLN A 6 1.49 67.98 -17.43
N PRO A 7 2.64 67.99 -16.74
CA PRO A 7 3.26 66.77 -16.20
C PRO A 7 2.35 66.02 -15.23
N ARG A 8 1.47 66.75 -14.51
CA ARG A 8 0.48 66.17 -13.60
C ARG A 8 -0.56 65.27 -14.31
N ILE A 9 -1.03 65.68 -15.49
CA ILE A 9 -2.03 64.92 -16.27
C ILE A 9 -1.37 63.70 -16.92
N VAL A 10 -0.14 63.86 -17.43
CA VAL A 10 0.63 62.75 -18.02
C VAL A 10 0.94 61.68 -16.96
N ILE A 11 1.37 62.08 -15.76
CA ILE A 11 1.64 61.13 -14.67
C ILE A 11 0.35 60.42 -14.24
N GLY A 12 -0.76 61.13 -14.09
CA GLY A 12 -2.05 60.54 -13.72
C GLY A 12 -2.54 59.51 -14.75
N THR A 13 -2.53 59.88 -16.04
CA THR A 13 -2.93 58.97 -17.13
C THR A 13 -2.02 57.74 -17.23
N THR A 14 -0.71 57.94 -17.12
CA THR A 14 0.28 56.85 -17.12
C THR A 14 0.05 55.90 -15.94
N THR A 15 -0.23 56.43 -14.75
CA THR A 15 -0.53 55.64 -13.55
C THR A 15 -1.78 54.79 -13.76
N ILE A 16 -2.84 55.37 -14.33
CA ILE A 16 -4.08 54.64 -14.64
C ILE A 16 -3.81 53.50 -15.63
N ILE A 17 -3.03 53.76 -16.69
CA ILE A 17 -2.66 52.73 -17.68
C ILE A 17 -1.87 51.61 -17.02
N ILE A 18 -0.89 51.92 -16.16
CA ILE A 18 -0.11 50.92 -15.42
C ILE A 18 -1.02 50.06 -14.54
N LEU A 19 -1.96 50.68 -13.81
CA LEU A 19 -2.90 49.96 -12.95
C LEU A 19 -3.80 49.00 -13.75
N LEU A 20 -4.29 49.42 -14.91
CA LEU A 20 -5.08 48.56 -15.81
C LEU A 20 -4.27 47.37 -16.32
N ILE A 21 -3.02 47.60 -16.70
CA ILE A 21 -2.10 46.54 -17.14
C ILE A 21 -1.86 45.56 -15.99
N LEU A 22 -1.49 46.05 -14.80
CA LEU A 22 -1.28 45.20 -13.62
C LEU A 22 -2.51 44.38 -13.26
N PHE A 23 -3.70 44.97 -13.34
CA PHE A 23 -4.96 44.28 -13.08
C PHE A 23 -5.20 43.15 -14.09
N SER A 24 -5.01 43.43 -15.39
CA SER A 24 -5.18 42.45 -16.46
C SER A 24 -4.18 41.29 -16.34
N LEU A 25 -2.90 41.58 -16.06
CA LEU A 25 -1.87 40.56 -15.83
C LEU A 25 -2.16 39.73 -14.58
N GLY A 26 -2.60 40.36 -13.50
CA GLY A 26 -2.97 39.66 -12.26
C GLY A 26 -4.12 38.68 -12.48
N GLN A 27 -5.15 39.10 -13.21
CA GLN A 27 -6.29 38.25 -13.55
C GLN A 27 -5.88 37.07 -14.43
N GLU A 28 -5.08 37.31 -15.47
CA GLU A 28 -4.62 36.24 -16.38
C GLU A 28 -3.70 35.25 -15.66
N MET A 29 -2.79 35.72 -14.80
CA MET A 29 -1.95 34.85 -13.98
C MET A 29 -2.79 33.96 -13.05
N SER A 30 -3.80 34.54 -12.39
CA SER A 30 -4.71 33.78 -11.54
C SER A 30 -5.46 32.70 -12.33
N ARG A 31 -5.93 33.04 -13.53
CA ARG A 31 -6.63 32.10 -14.41
C ARG A 31 -5.72 30.95 -14.85
N ARG A 32 -4.48 31.26 -15.24
CA ARG A 32 -3.48 30.24 -15.61
C ARG A 32 -3.20 29.28 -14.46
N TRP A 33 -3.01 29.79 -13.25
CA TRP A 33 -2.76 28.96 -12.07
C TRP A 33 -3.94 28.04 -11.75
N GLN A 34 -5.18 28.52 -11.92
CA GLN A 34 -6.38 27.68 -11.73
C GLN A 34 -6.45 26.56 -12.77
N VAL A 35 -6.15 26.87 -14.04
CA VAL A 35 -6.12 25.87 -15.12
C VAL A 35 -5.03 24.83 -14.88
N GLU A 36 -3.81 25.24 -14.56
CA GLU A 36 -2.69 24.33 -14.27
C GLU A 36 -3.00 23.41 -13.09
N ARG A 37 -3.61 23.94 -12.02
CA ARG A 37 -4.06 23.11 -10.89
C ARG A 37 -5.12 22.11 -11.30
N ALA A 38 -6.10 22.53 -12.10
CA ALA A 38 -7.14 21.63 -12.60
C ALA A 38 -6.52 20.52 -13.45
N VAL A 39 -5.61 20.84 -14.38
CA VAL A 39 -4.89 19.86 -15.19
C VAL A 39 -4.13 18.88 -14.31
N ALA A 40 -3.36 19.37 -13.34
CA ALA A 40 -2.61 18.50 -12.43
C ALA A 40 -3.52 17.57 -11.62
N GLN A 41 -4.68 18.06 -11.16
CA GLN A 41 -5.68 17.22 -10.46
C GLN A 41 -6.26 16.14 -11.37
N LEU A 42 -6.63 16.49 -12.60
CA LEU A 42 -7.15 15.55 -13.59
C LEU A 42 -6.11 14.49 -13.97
N GLU A 43 -4.83 14.87 -14.09
CA GLU A 43 -3.75 13.91 -14.36
C GLU A 43 -3.57 12.91 -13.21
N VAL A 44 -3.62 13.38 -11.97
CA VAL A 44 -3.58 12.52 -10.78
C VAL A 44 -4.76 11.55 -10.78
N GLU A 45 -5.98 12.05 -11.03
CA GLU A 45 -7.19 11.23 -11.05
C GLU A 45 -7.18 10.19 -12.18
N ALA A 46 -6.69 10.56 -13.37
CA ALA A 46 -6.50 9.61 -14.47
C ALA A 46 -5.46 8.53 -14.11
N GLY A 47 -4.38 8.92 -13.42
CA GLY A 47 -3.36 8.00 -12.93
C GLY A 47 -3.89 7.01 -11.90
N THR A 48 -4.68 7.47 -10.92
CA THR A 48 -5.29 6.60 -9.90
C THR A 48 -6.29 5.64 -10.54
N LEU A 49 -7.13 6.13 -11.46
CA LEU A 49 -8.11 5.29 -12.14
C LEU A 49 -7.43 4.20 -12.97
N LYS A 50 -6.36 4.52 -13.69
CA LYS A 50 -5.58 3.54 -14.46
C LYS A 50 -4.96 2.47 -13.57
N LYS A 51 -4.46 2.85 -12.39
CA LYS A 51 -3.94 1.91 -11.39
C LYS A 51 -5.06 0.99 -10.89
N SER A 52 -6.23 1.52 -10.56
CA SER A 52 -7.38 0.74 -10.12
C SER A 52 -7.84 -0.27 -11.18
N VAL A 53 -7.88 0.13 -12.46
CA VAL A 53 -8.19 -0.78 -13.56
C VAL A 53 -7.21 -1.95 -13.61
N THR A 54 -5.90 -1.66 -13.48
CA THR A 54 -4.85 -2.69 -13.51
C THR A 54 -4.97 -3.65 -12.32
N GLU A 55 -5.25 -3.14 -11.13
CA GLU A 55 -5.46 -3.93 -9.92
C GLU A 55 -6.68 -4.85 -10.03
N LEU A 56 -7.80 -4.33 -10.54
CA LEU A 56 -9.01 -5.10 -10.78
C LEU A 56 -8.80 -6.19 -11.83
N GLU A 57 -8.03 -5.90 -12.88
CA GLU A 57 -7.68 -6.88 -13.90
C GLU A 57 -6.82 -8.02 -13.33
N ASN A 58 -5.80 -7.69 -12.53
CA ASN A 58 -4.98 -8.68 -11.83
C ASN A 58 -5.82 -9.56 -10.90
N LEU A 59 -6.75 -8.97 -10.16
CA LEU A 59 -7.66 -9.72 -9.28
C LEU A 59 -8.59 -10.62 -10.09
N ASN A 60 -9.11 -10.14 -11.22
CA ASN A 60 -9.92 -10.93 -12.13
C ASN A 60 -9.14 -12.14 -12.68
N GLN A 61 -7.87 -11.94 -13.05
CA GLN A 61 -6.99 -13.01 -13.48
C GLN A 61 -6.74 -14.02 -12.36
N TYR A 62 -6.47 -13.56 -11.13
CA TYR A 62 -6.33 -14.43 -9.97
C TYR A 62 -7.55 -15.33 -9.75
N PHE A 63 -8.76 -14.78 -9.84
CA PHE A 63 -9.99 -15.57 -9.69
C PHE A 63 -10.21 -16.61 -10.80
N LYS A 64 -9.59 -16.43 -11.96
CA LYS A 64 -9.63 -17.40 -13.06
C LYS A 64 -8.63 -18.55 -12.89
N THR A 65 -7.66 -18.43 -11.97
CA THR A 65 -6.66 -19.49 -11.74
C THR A 65 -7.31 -20.77 -11.22
N SER A 66 -6.71 -21.92 -11.56
CA SER A 66 -7.10 -23.23 -11.03
C SER A 66 -7.00 -23.27 -9.51
N ASP A 67 -5.94 -22.69 -8.96
CA ASP A 67 -5.65 -22.73 -7.53
C ASP A 67 -6.74 -22.01 -6.72
N PHE A 68 -7.25 -20.88 -7.23
CA PHE A 68 -8.36 -20.18 -6.61
C PHE A 68 -9.66 -21.00 -6.69
N GLN A 69 -9.96 -21.59 -7.84
CA GLN A 69 -11.13 -22.44 -8.02
C GLN A 69 -11.08 -23.68 -7.11
N GLU A 70 -9.91 -24.31 -7.01
CA GLU A 70 -9.69 -25.47 -6.15
C GLU A 70 -9.82 -25.09 -4.68
N ARG A 71 -9.23 -23.97 -4.26
CA ARG A 71 -9.40 -23.45 -2.89
C ARG A 71 -10.87 -23.23 -2.57
N LEU A 72 -11.63 -22.59 -3.47
CA LEU A 72 -13.08 -22.40 -3.27
C LEU A 72 -13.84 -23.73 -3.25
N ALA A 73 -13.48 -24.69 -4.10
CA ALA A 73 -14.10 -26.01 -4.10
C ALA A 73 -13.83 -26.76 -2.78
N ARG A 74 -12.60 -26.69 -2.26
CA ARG A 74 -12.22 -27.26 -0.97
C ARG A 74 -13.03 -26.62 0.17
N GLU A 75 -13.12 -25.28 0.18
CA GLU A 75 -13.80 -24.53 1.25
C GLU A 75 -15.33 -24.66 1.21
N LYS A 76 -15.94 -24.59 0.01
CA LYS A 76 -17.40 -24.53 -0.13
C LYS A 76 -18.05 -25.88 -0.41
N LEU A 77 -17.33 -26.79 -1.05
CA LEU A 77 -17.86 -28.07 -1.50
C LEU A 77 -17.21 -29.26 -0.77
N ASN A 78 -16.29 -29.01 0.17
CA ASN A 78 -15.44 -30.05 0.77
C ASN A 78 -14.78 -30.94 -0.30
N TYR A 79 -14.44 -30.33 -1.44
CA TYR A 79 -13.81 -31.01 -2.56
C TYR A 79 -12.45 -31.58 -2.15
N ARG A 80 -12.16 -32.80 -2.62
CA ARG A 80 -10.90 -33.51 -2.38
C ARG A 80 -10.34 -33.98 -3.71
N ALA A 81 -9.05 -33.78 -3.92
CA ALA A 81 -8.41 -34.28 -5.12
C ALA A 81 -8.30 -35.83 -5.05
N PRO A 82 -8.30 -36.52 -6.20
CA PRO A 82 -8.09 -37.97 -6.22
C PRO A 82 -6.71 -38.31 -5.65
N GLY A 83 -6.68 -39.22 -4.67
CA GLY A 83 -5.46 -39.63 -3.96
C GLY A 83 -5.16 -38.86 -2.68
N GLU A 84 -6.03 -37.92 -2.28
CA GLU A 84 -5.88 -37.14 -1.04
C GLU A 84 -6.59 -37.82 0.15
N GLU A 85 -5.87 -38.02 1.26
CA GLU A 85 -6.40 -38.55 2.51
C GLU A 85 -6.70 -37.41 3.50
N VAL A 86 -7.95 -37.35 3.98
CA VAL A 86 -8.40 -36.30 4.93
C VAL A 86 -8.43 -36.90 6.33
N VAL A 87 -7.62 -36.35 7.22
CA VAL A 87 -7.60 -36.72 8.64
C VAL A 87 -8.41 -35.70 9.43
N LEU A 88 -9.47 -36.17 10.09
CA LEU A 88 -10.25 -35.36 11.03
C LEU A 88 -9.51 -35.36 12.36
N VAL A 89 -9.01 -34.19 12.76
CA VAL A 89 -8.41 -34.00 14.10
C VAL A 89 -9.51 -33.56 15.05
N PRO A 90 -9.93 -34.39 16.02
CA PRO A 90 -10.88 -33.98 17.05
C PRO A 90 -10.25 -32.88 17.92
N GLU A 91 -10.98 -31.78 18.10
CA GLU A 91 -10.55 -30.62 18.91
C GLU A 91 -10.33 -30.98 20.39
N ASP A 92 -10.98 -32.04 20.87
CA ASP A 92 -10.72 -32.64 22.18
C ASP A 92 -9.63 -33.71 22.09
N SER A 93 -8.41 -33.25 21.86
CA SER A 93 -7.23 -34.04 22.22
C SER A 93 -6.70 -33.48 23.53
N GLN A 94 -7.33 -33.85 24.65
CA GLN A 94 -6.58 -33.89 25.90
C GLN A 94 -5.45 -34.87 25.63
N VAL A 95 -4.23 -34.33 25.54
CA VAL A 95 -3.02 -35.12 25.38
C VAL A 95 -2.88 -35.94 26.65
N ASP A 96 -3.40 -37.17 26.63
CA ASP A 96 -3.07 -38.16 27.63
C ASP A 96 -1.58 -38.49 27.48
N GLU A 97 -0.76 -37.86 28.34
CA GLU A 97 0.67 -38.05 28.52
C GLU A 97 1.05 -39.46 29.04
N ASP A 98 0.29 -40.50 28.69
CA ASP A 98 0.42 -41.81 29.35
C ASP A 98 0.77 -42.94 28.39
N VAL A 99 1.76 -42.77 27.49
CA VAL A 99 2.47 -43.94 26.93
C VAL A 99 3.96 -43.66 26.68
N VAL A 100 4.79 -44.46 27.37
CA VAL A 100 6.23 -44.77 27.22
C VAL A 100 7.24 -43.94 28.04
N GLY A 101 7.37 -44.32 29.32
CA GLY A 101 8.52 -45.13 29.76
C GLY A 101 9.92 -44.52 29.75
N SER A 102 10.35 -44.09 30.96
CA SER A 102 11.72 -44.09 31.48
C SER A 102 12.79 -43.28 30.73
N GLN A 103 13.10 -42.09 31.23
CA GLN A 103 14.34 -41.86 31.98
C GLN A 103 14.34 -40.47 32.64
N LEU A 104 14.68 -40.48 33.92
CA LEU A 104 14.89 -39.33 34.78
C LEU A 104 16.09 -38.50 34.28
N ILE A 105 15.90 -37.49 33.43
CA ILE A 105 16.85 -36.39 33.29
C ILE A 105 16.08 -35.07 33.10
N ASP A 106 16.13 -34.28 34.17
CA ASP A 106 15.97 -32.84 34.24
C ASP A 106 14.68 -32.21 33.72
N ARG A 107 14.00 -31.50 34.64
CA ARG A 107 13.22 -30.30 34.30
C ARG A 107 14.17 -29.25 33.72
N ALA A 108 14.61 -29.47 32.48
CA ALA A 108 15.30 -28.46 31.70
C ALA A 108 14.29 -27.33 31.48
N LEU A 109 14.65 -26.14 31.97
CA LEU A 109 13.97 -24.87 31.72
C LEU A 109 13.28 -24.90 30.35
N VAL A 110 11.97 -24.64 30.32
CA VAL A 110 11.21 -24.47 29.07
C VAL A 110 11.83 -23.27 28.35
N VAL A 111 12.81 -23.54 27.49
CA VAL A 111 13.47 -22.51 26.71
C VAL A 111 12.42 -21.95 25.76
N PRO A 112 12.14 -20.63 25.79
CA PRO A 112 11.20 -20.02 24.88
C PRO A 112 11.56 -20.36 23.43
N THR A 113 10.54 -20.63 22.60
CA THR A 113 10.71 -21.00 21.19
C THR A 113 11.69 -20.08 20.43
N PRO A 114 11.71 -18.74 20.64
CA PRO A 114 12.68 -17.86 20.00
C PRO A 114 14.14 -18.17 20.36
N LEU A 115 14.43 -18.51 21.62
CA LEU A 115 15.78 -18.86 22.07
C LEU A 115 16.26 -20.18 21.45
N LYS A 116 15.35 -21.12 21.18
CA LYS A 116 15.69 -22.38 20.49
C LYS A 116 16.20 -22.12 19.08
N TRP A 117 15.49 -21.27 18.32
CA TRP A 117 15.92 -20.87 16.98
C TRP A 117 17.25 -20.12 17.00
N TRP A 118 17.41 -19.19 17.95
CA TRP A 118 18.67 -18.45 18.09
C TRP A 118 19.87 -19.37 18.31
N ASN A 119 19.76 -20.35 19.21
CA ASN A 119 20.83 -21.31 19.46
C ASN A 119 21.07 -22.24 18.26
N ALA A 120 20.04 -22.63 17.53
CA ALA A 120 20.19 -23.46 16.32
C ALA A 120 20.98 -22.75 15.22
N PHE A 121 20.79 -21.43 15.06
CA PHE A 121 21.47 -20.66 14.02
C PHE A 121 22.83 -20.09 14.43
N PHE A 122 23.02 -19.76 15.71
CA PHE A 122 24.20 -19.00 16.17
C PHE A 122 25.01 -19.68 17.28
N GLY A 123 24.48 -20.72 17.94
CA GLY A 123 25.09 -21.33 19.13
C GLY A 123 26.38 -22.13 18.86
N ALA A 124 26.55 -22.68 17.65
CA ALA A 124 27.72 -23.51 17.30
C ALA A 124 28.93 -22.70 16.75
N SER A 125 28.80 -21.37 16.59
CA SER A 125 29.80 -20.54 15.91
C SER A 125 30.84 -19.86 16.81
N LEU A 126 30.76 -20.06 18.14
CA LEU A 126 31.63 -19.35 19.12
C LEU A 126 32.66 -20.27 19.83
N SER A 127 32.76 -21.55 19.48
CA SER A 127 33.64 -22.51 20.16
C SER A 127 34.89 -22.93 19.38
N SER A 128 35.40 -22.10 18.46
CA SER A 128 36.71 -22.32 17.84
C SER A 128 37.60 -21.07 17.94
N THR A 129 38.31 -20.94 19.06
CA THR A 129 39.64 -20.32 19.11
C THR A 129 40.42 -20.96 20.24
#